data_AF-B2KIL3-F1
#
_entry.id   AF-B2KIL3-F1
#
_cell.length_a   1.000
_cell.length_b   1.000
_cell.length_c   1.000
_cell.angle_alpha   90.00
_cell.angle_beta   90.00
_cell.angle_gamma   90.00
#
_symmetry.space_group_name_H-M   'P 1'
#
loop_
_entity.id
_entity.type
_entity.pdbx_description
1 polymer ?
#
loop_
_entity_poly.entity_id
_entity_poly.type
_entity_poly.pdbx_seq_one_letter_code
_entity_poly.pdbx_strand_id
1 'polypeptide(L)'
;MAAAKDACGSGEVVAGNGRRYHLGIPEAVFVEDVDSFMKQPGNETADVVLKKLDEQYQKYKFMELNLAQKKRRLKGQIPEIKQTLEILKYMQKKKESSSSLETRFLLADNLYCKASVPPTDKVCLWLG
;
A
#
# COMPACT_ATOMS: atom_id res chain seq x y z
N MET A 1 17.39 34.24 14.15
CA MET A 1 16.39 33.20 13.82
C MET A 1 17.13 31.97 13.34
N ALA A 2 17.23 30.95 14.19
CA ALA A 2 18.01 29.74 13.94
C ALA A 2 17.18 28.74 13.13
N ALA A 3 17.83 28.14 12.13
CA ALA A 3 17.24 27.21 11.17
C ALA A 3 16.80 25.88 11.82
N ALA A 4 15.71 25.35 11.30
CA ALA A 4 15.04 24.12 11.72
C ALA A 4 15.96 22.89 11.62
N LYS A 5 16.01 22.11 12.70
CA LYS A 5 16.47 20.72 12.68
C LYS A 5 15.29 19.83 12.31
N ASP A 6 15.36 19.19 11.16
CA ASP A 6 14.52 18.03 10.83
C ASP A 6 14.90 16.87 11.76
N ALA A 7 14.14 16.72 12.84
CA ALA A 7 14.18 15.52 13.67
C ALA A 7 13.26 14.47 13.03
N CYS A 8 13.82 13.73 12.06
CA CYS A 8 13.29 12.42 11.71
C CYS A 8 13.32 11.56 12.97
N GLY A 9 12.14 11.36 13.58
CA GLY A 9 11.98 10.54 14.76
C GLY A 9 12.39 9.10 14.46
N SER A 10 13.64 8.78 14.77
CA SER A 10 14.13 7.42 14.93
C SER A 10 13.40 6.81 16.12
N GLY A 11 12.27 6.16 15.84
CA GLY A 11 11.57 5.31 16.78
C GLY A 11 12.47 4.12 17.14
N GLU A 12 13.09 4.22 18.31
CA GLU A 12 13.90 3.20 18.94
C GLU A 12 13.05 1.94 19.15
N VAL A 13 13.26 0.92 18.30
CA VAL A 13 12.64 -0.39 18.49
C VAL A 13 13.49 -1.16 19.49
N VAL A 14 13.05 -1.11 20.75
CA VAL A 14 13.57 -1.92 21.85
C VAL A 14 13.62 -3.39 21.42
N ALA A 15 14.83 -3.93 21.37
CA ALA A 15 15.13 -5.32 21.06
C ALA A 15 14.65 -6.23 22.20
N GLY A 16 13.40 -6.69 22.10
CA GLY A 16 12.90 -7.85 22.82
C GLY A 16 13.04 -9.09 21.93
N ASN A 17 13.58 -10.18 22.50
CA ASN A 17 13.86 -11.48 21.87
C ASN A 17 12.62 -12.20 21.28
N GLY A 18 12.03 -11.65 20.23
CA GLY A 18 10.99 -12.28 19.44
C GLY A 18 11.19 -11.90 17.98
N ARG A 19 11.61 -12.85 17.15
CA ARG A 19 11.69 -12.68 15.69
C ARG A 19 10.32 -12.19 15.22
N ARG A 20 10.21 -10.91 14.88
CA ARG A 20 8.94 -10.35 14.37
C ARG A 20 8.74 -10.91 12.97
N TYR A 21 7.97 -11.99 12.85
CA TYR A 21 7.43 -12.47 11.58
C TYR A 21 6.47 -11.42 11.04
N HIS A 22 7.01 -10.46 10.32
CA HIS A 22 6.24 -9.42 9.67
C HIS A 22 5.35 -10.13 8.64
N LEU A 23 4.03 -10.02 8.83
CA LEU A 23 2.99 -10.57 7.94
C LEU A 23 2.84 -12.11 7.95
N GLY A 24 3.43 -12.81 8.93
CA GLY A 24 3.30 -14.27 9.06
C GLY A 24 4.05 -15.08 8.01
N ILE A 25 4.97 -14.45 7.28
CA ILE A 25 5.81 -15.09 6.26
C ILE A 25 6.96 -15.83 6.97
N PRO A 26 7.11 -17.16 6.80
CA PRO A 26 8.24 -17.90 7.37
C PRO A 26 9.57 -17.46 6.75
N GLU A 27 10.65 -17.46 7.53
CA GLU A 27 11.99 -17.18 7.03
C GLU A 27 12.42 -18.27 6.04
N ALA A 28 12.90 -17.88 4.85
CA ALA A 28 13.40 -18.81 3.86
C ALA A 28 14.83 -19.21 4.20
N VAL A 29 15.08 -20.51 4.37
CA VAL A 29 16.43 -21.03 4.62
C VAL A 29 17.10 -21.29 3.28
N PHE A 30 18.24 -20.65 3.05
CA PHE A 30 19.06 -20.92 1.87
C PHE A 30 19.93 -22.16 2.11
N VAL A 31 19.96 -23.08 1.15
CA VAL A 31 20.77 -24.30 1.21
C VAL A 31 21.99 -24.11 0.33
N GLU A 32 23.15 -23.88 0.96
CA GLU A 32 24.43 -23.72 0.25
C GLU A 32 25.05 -25.07 -0.13
N ASP A 33 24.98 -26.05 0.79
CA ASP A 33 25.49 -27.41 0.58
C ASP A 33 24.40 -28.45 0.90
N VAL A 34 24.08 -29.27 -0.10
CA VAL A 34 23.02 -30.27 -0.03
C VAL A 34 23.43 -31.41 0.91
N ASP A 35 24.70 -31.82 0.90
CA ASP A 35 25.19 -32.92 1.72
C ASP A 35 25.14 -32.57 3.22
N SER A 36 25.54 -31.35 3.58
CA SER A 36 25.43 -30.83 4.95
C SER A 36 23.98 -30.63 5.37
N PHE A 37 23.10 -30.24 4.45
CA PHE A 37 21.67 -30.07 4.73
C PHE A 37 20.96 -31.41 4.99
N MET A 38 21.26 -32.45 4.20
CA MET A 38 20.68 -33.78 4.39
C MET A 38 21.13 -34.46 5.68
N LYS A 39 22.29 -34.09 6.24
CA LYS A 39 22.79 -34.59 7.53
C LYS A 39 22.05 -34.00 8.75
N GLN A 40 21.21 -32.97 8.56
CA GLN A 40 20.48 -32.34 9.67
C GLN A 40 19.40 -33.28 10.25
N PRO A 41 19.14 -33.22 11.58
CA PRO A 41 18.10 -34.03 12.20
C PRO A 41 16.72 -33.69 11.61
N GLY A 42 16.00 -34.70 11.12
CA GLY A 42 14.69 -34.56 10.48
C GLY A 42 14.69 -34.58 8.94
N ASN A 43 15.85 -34.76 8.31
CA ASN A 43 16.05 -34.96 6.87
C ASN A 43 16.42 -36.41 6.53
N GLU A 44 15.63 -37.38 7.02
CA GLU A 44 15.96 -38.82 6.94
C GLU A 44 15.85 -39.43 5.54
N THR A 45 14.96 -38.90 4.69
CA THR A 45 14.74 -39.38 3.32
C THR A 45 14.50 -38.21 2.38
N ALA A 46 15.02 -38.29 1.16
CA ALA A 46 14.89 -37.24 0.14
C ALA A 46 13.42 -36.86 -0.11
N ASP A 47 12.52 -37.84 -0.18
CA ASP A 47 11.09 -37.59 -0.41
C ASP A 47 10.44 -36.72 0.67
N VAL A 48 10.82 -36.91 1.94
CA VAL A 48 10.32 -36.13 3.07
C VAL A 48 10.78 -34.68 2.97
N VAL A 49 12.05 -34.48 2.59
CA VAL A 49 12.64 -33.16 2.42
C VAL A 49 12.01 -32.42 1.23
N LEU A 50 11.87 -33.09 0.08
CA LEU A 50 11.23 -32.53 -1.10
C LEU A 50 9.78 -32.12 -0.83
N LYS A 51 9.03 -32.95 -0.09
CA LYS A 51 7.66 -32.62 0.31
C LYS A 51 7.61 -31.38 1.21
N LYS A 52 8.50 -31.28 2.20
CA LYS A 52 8.59 -30.09 3.07
C LYS A 52 8.92 -28.82 2.27
N LEU A 53 9.84 -28.92 1.31
CA LEU A 53 10.22 -27.79 0.45
C LEU A 53 9.07 -27.35 -0.46
N ASP A 54 8.33 -28.29 -1.05
CA ASP A 54 7.14 -27.95 -1.85
C ASP A 54 6.05 -27.30 -0.98
N GLU A 55 5.77 -27.85 0.21
CA GLU A 55 4.84 -27.24 1.17
C GLU A 55 5.23 -25.79 1.55
N GLN A 56 6.53 -25.53 1.77
CA GLN A 56 7.03 -24.19 2.01
C GLN A 56 6.89 -23.29 0.79
N TYR A 57 7.23 -23.79 -0.40
CA TYR A 57 7.09 -23.07 -1.66
C TYR A 57 5.63 -22.65 -1.92
N GLN A 58 4.66 -23.54 -1.73
CA GLN A 58 3.24 -23.21 -1.88
C GLN A 58 2.79 -22.12 -0.92
N LYS A 59 3.26 -22.14 0.34
CA LYS A 59 2.99 -21.07 1.32
C LYS A 59 3.55 -19.74 0.85
N TYR A 60 4.80 -19.71 0.38
CA TYR A 60 5.43 -18.49 -0.16
C TYR A 60 4.67 -17.92 -1.33
N LYS A 61 4.34 -18.76 -2.31
CA LYS A 61 3.59 -18.38 -3.50
C LYS A 61 2.21 -17.79 -3.15
N PHE A 62 1.52 -18.39 -2.18
CA PHE A 62 0.24 -17.87 -1.69
C PHE A 62 0.40 -16.49 -1.04
N MET A 63 1.39 -16.30 -0.17
CA MET A 63 1.63 -15.02 0.48
C MET A 63 2.08 -13.94 -0.50
N GLU A 64 2.91 -14.29 -1.48
CA GLU A 64 3.33 -13.39 -2.57
C GLU A 64 2.11 -12.90 -3.35
N LEU A 65 1.21 -13.81 -3.74
CA LEU A 65 -0.02 -13.46 -4.47
C LEU A 65 -0.86 -12.45 -3.68
N ASN A 66 -1.06 -12.70 -2.38
CA ASN A 66 -1.83 -11.81 -1.52
C ASN A 66 -1.17 -10.42 -1.41
N LEU A 67 0.15 -10.35 -1.27
CA LEU A 67 0.87 -9.08 -1.21
C LEU A 67 0.82 -8.34 -2.55
N ALA A 68 0.97 -9.04 -3.67
CA ALA A 68 0.86 -8.47 -5.00
C ALA A 68 -0.54 -7.90 -5.25
N GLN A 69 -1.60 -8.60 -4.83
CA GLN A 69 -2.97 -8.12 -4.91
C GLN A 69 -3.20 -6.87 -4.03
N LYS A 70 -2.74 -6.89 -2.77
CA LYS A 70 -2.81 -5.71 -1.87
C LYS A 70 -2.07 -4.52 -2.47
N LYS A 71 -0.85 -4.73 -2.98
CA LYS A 71 -0.05 -3.71 -3.66
C LYS A 71 -0.77 -3.15 -4.88
N ARG A 72 -1.38 -4.00 -5.71
CA ARG A 72 -2.16 -3.58 -6.88
C ARG A 72 -3.36 -2.73 -6.47
N ARG A 73 -4.11 -3.14 -5.45
CA ARG A 73 -5.26 -2.38 -4.94
C ARG A 73 -4.83 -1.00 -4.43
N LEU A 74 -3.80 -0.93 -3.59
CA LEU A 74 -3.26 0.34 -3.09
C LEU A 74 -2.77 1.23 -4.24
N LYS A 75 -2.07 0.66 -5.23
CA LYS A 75 -1.65 1.39 -6.43
C LYS A 75 -2.84 1.91 -7.26
N GLY A 76 -3.95 1.17 -7.31
CA GLY A 76 -5.18 1.59 -7.97
C GLY A 76 -5.89 2.75 -7.26
N GLN A 77 -5.79 2.84 -5.93
CA GLN A 77 -6.39 3.93 -5.14
C GLN A 77 -5.59 5.24 -5.23
N ILE A 78 -4.28 5.18 -5.46
CA ILE A 78 -3.42 6.37 -5.58
C ILE A 78 -3.91 7.37 -6.64
N PRO A 79 -4.20 6.98 -7.91
CA PRO A 79 -4.65 7.94 -8.92
C PRO A 79 -6.00 8.59 -8.55
N GLU A 80 -6.94 7.84 -7.98
CA GLU A 80 -8.24 8.38 -7.53
C GLU A 80 -8.07 9.47 -6.48
N ILE A 81 -7.23 9.23 -5.46
CA ILE A 81 -6.94 10.21 -4.41
C ILE A 81 -6.18 11.42 -4.98
N LYS A 82 -5.25 11.20 -5.91
CA LYS A 82 -4.52 12.30 -6.55
C LYS A 82 -5.42 13.18 -7.39
N GLN A 83 -6.34 12.58 -8.16
CA GLN A 83 -7.28 13.30 -9.01
C GLN A 83 -8.26 14.13 -8.18
N THR A 84 -8.81 13.57 -7.09
CA THR A 84 -9.71 14.32 -6.20
C THR A 84 -8.98 15.50 -5.54
N LEU A 85 -7.72 15.32 -5.13
CA LEU A 85 -6.88 16.39 -4.59
C LEU A 85 -6.57 17.48 -5.62
N GLU A 86 -6.30 17.11 -6.87
CA GLU A 86 -6.07 18.05 -7.97
C GLU A 86 -7.30 18.92 -8.24
N ILE A 87 -8.50 18.32 -8.28
CA ILE A 87 -9.77 19.05 -8.42
C ILE A 87 -9.93 20.05 -7.27
N LEU A 88 -9.62 19.64 -6.03
CA LEU A 88 -9.75 20.49 -4.86
C LEU A 88 -8.78 21.68 -4.90
N LYS A 89 -7.53 21.44 -5.33
CA LYS A 89 -6.55 22.52 -5.60
C LYS A 89 -7.02 23.48 -6.69
N TYR A 90 -7.65 22.96 -7.75
CA TYR A 90 -8.21 23.81 -8.81
C TYR A 90 -9.34 24.70 -8.28
N MET A 91 -10.25 24.14 -7.49
CA MET A 91 -11.32 24.92 -6.83
C MET A 91 -10.75 25.97 -5.87
N GLN A 92 -9.70 25.64 -5.11
CA GLN A 92 -9.02 26.58 -4.22
C GLN A 92 -8.39 27.75 -4.99
N LYS A 93 -7.69 27.49 -6.10
CA LYS A 93 -7.15 28.56 -6.96
C LYS A 93 -8.25 29.44 -7.55
N LYS A 94 -9.38 28.84 -7.94
CA LYS A 94 -10.53 29.59 -8.45
C LYS A 94 -11.15 30.50 -7.40
N LYS A 95 -11.21 30.04 -6.16
CA LYS A 95 -11.58 30.87 -5.01
C LYS A 95 -10.64 32.07 -4.85
N GLU A 96 -9.32 31.87 -4.89
CA GLU A 96 -8.33 32.96 -4.77
C GLU A 96 -8.48 34.02 -5.90
N SER A 97 -8.85 33.59 -7.10
CA SER A 97 -9.12 34.48 -8.23
C SER A 97 -10.49 35.18 -8.20
N SER A 98 -11.33 34.93 -7.19
CA SER A 98 -12.72 35.42 -7.07
C SER A 98 -13.60 35.19 -8.33
N SER A 99 -13.22 34.24 -9.18
CA SER A 99 -13.94 33.94 -10.43
C SER A 99 -14.91 32.78 -10.25
N SER A 100 -16.10 32.88 -10.85
CA SER A 100 -17.04 31.77 -10.90
C SER A 100 -16.48 30.65 -11.77
N LEU A 101 -16.79 29.41 -11.38
CA LEU A 101 -16.38 28.20 -12.08
C LEU A 101 -17.57 27.66 -12.86
N GLU A 102 -17.52 27.74 -14.19
CA GLU A 102 -18.49 27.04 -15.03
C GLU A 102 -18.11 25.55 -15.10
N THR A 103 -19.03 24.68 -14.73
CA THR A 103 -18.85 23.23 -14.79
C THR A 103 -20.12 22.53 -15.25
N ARG A 104 -19.99 21.24 -15.55
CA ARG A 104 -21.10 20.35 -15.86
C ARG A 104 -21.24 19.35 -14.72
N PHE A 105 -22.29 19.49 -13.92
CA PHE A 105 -22.58 18.55 -12.84
C PHE A 105 -23.17 17.27 -13.39
N LEU A 106 -22.66 16.14 -12.91
CA LEU A 106 -23.19 14.82 -13.19
C LEU A 106 -24.43 14.60 -12.31
N LEU A 107 -25.61 14.47 -12.93
CA LEU A 107 -26.87 14.14 -12.25
C LEU A 107 -27.15 12.63 -12.30
N ALA A 108 -26.80 11.99 -13.41
CA ALA A 108 -26.80 10.55 -13.62
C ALA A 108 -25.68 10.19 -14.62
N ASP A 109 -25.39 8.90 -14.80
CA ASP A 109 -24.23 8.41 -15.58
C ASP A 109 -24.11 9.04 -16.99
N ASN A 110 -25.24 9.37 -17.63
CA ASN A 110 -25.28 9.98 -18.95
C ASN A 110 -26.01 11.35 -18.97
N LEU A 111 -26.28 11.95 -17.81
CA LEU A 111 -27.01 13.21 -17.70
C LEU A 111 -26.17 14.27 -16.98
N TYR A 112 -25.86 15.34 -17.69
CA TYR A 112 -25.08 16.46 -17.17
C TYR A 112 -25.87 17.77 -17.23
N CYS A 113 -25.72 18.61 -16.21
CA CYS A 113 -26.31 19.95 -16.17
C CYS A 113 -25.22 21.02 -16.11
N LYS A 114 -25.33 22.06 -16.97
CA LYS A 114 -24.42 23.20 -16.93
C LYS A 114 -24.75 24.09 -15.72
N ALA A 115 -23.77 24.39 -14.90
CA ALA A 115 -23.94 25.26 -13.75
C ALA A 115 -22.72 26.17 -13.55
N SER A 116 -22.97 27.33 -12.93
CA SER A 116 -21.93 28.26 -12.47
C SER A 116 -21.81 28.14 -10.96
N VAL A 117 -20.63 27.73 -10.49
CA VAL A 117 -20.33 27.55 -9.07
C VAL A 117 -19.64 28.80 -8.54
N PRO A 118 -20.21 29.47 -7.53
CA PRO A 118 -19.55 30.60 -6.89
C PRO A 118 -18.33 30.14 -6.08
N PRO A 119 -17.34 31.02 -5.83
CA PRO A 119 -16.23 30.74 -4.93
C PRO A 119 -16.72 30.19 -3.58
N THR A 120 -16.26 28.99 -3.19
CA THR A 120 -16.77 28.27 -2.02
C THR A 120 -15.62 27.78 -1.15
N ASP A 121 -15.84 27.80 0.17
CA ASP A 121 -14.84 27.43 1.20
C ASP A 121 -14.95 25.99 1.68
N LYS A 122 -16.05 25.33 1.32
CA LYS A 122 -16.48 24.05 1.86
C LYS A 122 -16.65 23.04 0.74
N VAL A 123 -16.25 21.81 1.01
CA VAL A 123 -16.49 20.64 0.15
C VAL A 123 -17.07 19.54 1.04
N CYS A 124 -18.10 18.85 0.57
CA CYS A 124 -18.70 17.71 1.26
C CYS A 124 -17.99 16.43 0.81
N LEU A 125 -17.39 15.69 1.74
CA LEU A 125 -16.77 14.39 1.48
C LEU A 125 -17.71 13.26 1.90
N TRP A 126 -17.67 12.17 1.14
CA TRP A 126 -18.29 10.90 1.51
C TRP A 126 -17.26 10.04 2.25
N LEU A 127 -17.51 9.68 3.51
CA LEU A 127 -16.55 8.97 4.37
C LEU A 127 -16.65 7.44 4.31
N GLY A 128 -17.63 6.91 3.57
CA GLY A 128 -17.97 5.50 3.62
C GLY A 128 -19.08 5.24 4.62
#